data_AF-A0A410WYV8-F1
#
_entry.id   AF-A0A410WYV8-F1
#
_cell.length_a   1.000
_cell.length_b   1.000
_cell.length_c   1.000
_cell.angle_alpha   90.00
_cell.angle_beta   90.00
_cell.angle_gamma   90.00
#
_symmetry.space_group_name_H-M   'P 1'
#
loop_
_entity.id
_entity.type
_entity.pdbx_description
1 polymer ?
#
loop_
_entity_poly.entity_id
_entity_poly.type
_entity_poly.pdbx_seq_one_letter_code
_entity_poly.pdbx_strand_id
1 'polypeptide(L)' 'MSKEKETPERRRERLRHEELKRNPTGNMSDAFNRAENGNLTDLTGSLGWKSTGILILVIIIGIVVASIVLK' A
#
# COMPACT_ATOMS: atom_id res chain seq x y z
N MET A 1 32.64 22.43 -28.19
CA MET A 1 31.67 21.86 -27.22
C MET A 1 32.22 20.53 -26.74
N SER A 2 32.87 20.53 -25.58
CA SER A 2 33.40 19.31 -24.96
C SER A 2 32.22 18.51 -24.42
N LYS A 3 31.94 17.34 -25.02
CA LYS A 3 31.12 16.32 -24.40
C LYS A 3 31.86 15.87 -23.15
N GLU A 4 31.54 16.47 -22.01
CA GLU A 4 31.88 15.90 -20.71
C GLU A 4 31.37 14.45 -20.74
N LYS A 5 32.29 13.50 -20.73
CA LYS A 5 31.98 12.09 -20.58
C LYS A 5 31.48 11.92 -19.16
N GLU A 6 30.18 12.14 -18.95
CA GLU A 6 29.50 11.79 -17.70
C GLU A 6 29.87 10.33 -17.38
N THR A 7 30.32 10.08 -16.15
CA THR A 7 30.55 8.71 -15.71
C THR A 7 29.25 7.92 -15.83
N PRO A 8 29.30 6.63 -16.18
CA PRO A 8 28.09 5.82 -16.34
C PRO A 8 27.19 5.83 -15.10
N GLU A 9 27.77 6.01 -13.91
CA GLU A 9 27.04 6.18 -12.65
C GLU A 9 26.26 7.50 -12.58
N ARG A 10 26.91 8.64 -12.89
CA ARG A 10 26.23 9.95 -12.92
C ARG A 10 25.10 9.97 -13.95
N ARG A 11 25.32 9.37 -15.11
CA ARG A 11 24.28 9.27 -16.14
C ARG A 11 23.07 8.47 -15.65
N ARG A 12 23.29 7.39 -14.89
CA ARG A 12 22.21 6.60 -14.29
C ARG A 12 21.47 7.37 -13.21
N GLU A 13 22.18 8.09 -12.35
CA GLU A 13 21.55 8.93 -11.32
C GLU A 13 20.73 10.07 -11.91
N ARG A 14 21.23 10.71 -12.97
CA ARG A 14 20.51 11.76 -13.70
C ARG A 14 19.21 11.23 -14.30
N LEU A 15 19.25 10.07 -14.95
CA LEU A 15 18.07 9.43 -15.53
C LEU A 15 17.06 9.03 -14.44
N ARG A 16 17.51 8.49 -13.30
CA ARG A 16 16.63 8.22 -12.14
C ARG A 16 15.94 9.48 -11.63
N HIS A 17 16.67 10.59 -11.54
CA HIS A 17 16.10 11.87 -11.13
C HIS A 17 15.14 12.46 -12.15
N GLU A 18 15.42 12.29 -13.45
CA GLU A 18 14.51 12.68 -14.52
C GLU A 18 13.22 11.84 -14.47
N GLU A 19 13.31 10.52 -14.24
CA GLU A 19 12.14 9.64 -14.08
C GLU A 19 11.30 10.00 -12.85
N LEU A 20 11.93 10.22 -11.69
CA LEU A 20 11.23 10.66 -10.47
C LEU A 20 10.51 11.99 -10.65
N LYS A 21 11.09 12.95 -11.39
CA LYS A 21 10.47 14.24 -11.70
C LYS A 21 9.34 14.12 -12.72
N ARG A 22 9.48 13.23 -13.70
CA ARG A 22 8.51 13.06 -14.79
C ARG A 22 7.35 12.15 -14.40
N ASN A 23 7.56 11.23 -13.45
CA ASN A 23 6.54 10.33 -12.94
C ASN A 23 6.55 10.28 -11.39
N PRO A 24 6.21 11.40 -10.73
CA PRO A 24 6.11 11.44 -9.26
C PRO A 24 5.01 10.52 -8.73
N THR A 25 3.99 10.26 -9.55
CA THR A 25 2.81 9.46 -9.18
C THR A 25 3.04 7.95 -9.32
N GLY A 26 4.02 7.50 -10.11
CA GLY A 26 4.27 6.06 -10.31
C GLY A 26 4.70 5.32 -9.04
N ASN A 27 5.53 5.96 -8.20
CA ASN A 27 5.91 5.38 -6.90
C ASN A 27 4.71 5.35 -5.92
N MET A 28 3.84 6.36 -5.98
CA MET A 28 2.61 6.35 -5.19
C MET A 28 1.65 5.27 -5.67
N SER A 29 1.44 5.09 -6.99
CA SER A 29 0.55 4.04 -7.47
C SER A 29 1.06 2.64 -7.12
N ASP A 30 2.37 2.41 -7.16
CA ASP A 30 2.94 1.13 -6.73
C ASP A 30 2.81 0.92 -5.22
N ALA A 31 3.00 1.98 -4.42
CA ALA A 31 2.76 1.91 -2.97
C ALA A 31 1.28 1.68 -2.62
N PHE A 32 0.35 2.33 -3.32
CA PHE A 32 -1.09 2.14 -3.15
C PHE A 32 -1.56 0.77 -3.66
N ASN A 33 -1.10 0.32 -4.83
CA ASN A 33 -1.39 -1.03 -5.32
C ASN A 33 -0.83 -2.10 -4.38
N ARG A 34 0.33 -1.86 -3.74
CA ARG A 34 0.88 -2.76 -2.72
C ARG A 34 0.07 -2.75 -1.43
N ALA A 35 -0.49 -1.59 -1.04
CA ALA A 35 -1.34 -1.46 0.14
C ALA A 35 -2.74 -2.05 -0.08
N GLU A 36 -3.35 -1.86 -1.26
CA GLU A 36 -4.64 -2.46 -1.62
C GLU A 36 -4.55 -3.98 -1.80
N ASN A 37 -3.46 -4.48 -2.40
CA ASN A 37 -3.23 -5.92 -2.53
C ASN A 37 -2.50 -6.53 -1.32
N GLY A 38 -2.32 -5.74 -0.25
CA GLY A 38 -1.70 -6.16 1.00
C GLY A 38 -2.60 -7.18 1.69
N ASN A 39 -2.11 -8.42 1.72
CA ASN A 39 -2.72 -9.60 2.33
C ASN A 39 -3.47 -9.27 3.64
N LEU A 40 -4.67 -9.84 3.85
CA LEU A 40 -5.45 -9.71 5.09
C LEU A 40 -4.62 -10.00 6.36
N THR A 41 -3.55 -10.77 6.23
CA THR A 41 -2.54 -11.02 7.28
C THR A 41 -1.78 -9.78 7.73
N ASP A 42 -1.50 -8.82 6.83
CA ASP A 42 -0.85 -7.55 7.17
C ASP A 42 -1.84 -6.62 7.88
N LEU A 43 -3.12 -6.68 7.52
CA LEU A 43 -4.18 -5.96 8.23
C LEU A 43 -4.36 -6.52 9.65
N THR A 44 -4.46 -7.84 9.81
CA THR A 44 -4.55 -8.50 11.13
C THR A 44 -3.29 -8.37 11.97
N GLY A 45 -2.11 -8.34 11.32
CA GLY A 45 -0.82 -8.11 11.96
C GLY A 45 -0.61 -6.66 12.41
N SER A 46 -1.01 -5.68 11.59
CA SER A 46 -0.83 -4.24 11.86
C SER A 46 -1.89 -3.66 12.81
N LEU A 47 -3.16 -4.08 12.70
CA LEU A 47 -4.21 -3.70 13.67
C LEU A 47 -4.01 -4.40 15.03
N GLY A 48 -3.34 -5.54 15.02
CA GLY A 48 -3.13 -6.38 16.18
C GLY A 48 -4.30 -7.33 16.44
N TRP A 49 -3.96 -8.48 17.02
CA TRP A 49 -4.91 -9.57 17.29
C TRP A 49 -6.05 -9.16 18.24
N LYS A 50 -5.82 -8.20 19.14
CA LYS A 50 -6.82 -7.71 20.09
C LYS A 50 -7.95 -6.93 19.42
N SER A 51 -7.60 -6.00 18.51
CA SER A 51 -8.58 -5.16 17.81
C SER A 51 -9.31 -5.96 16.74
N THR A 52 -8.62 -6.86 16.04
CA THR A 52 -9.25 -7.75 15.05
C THR A 52 -10.25 -8.68 15.73
N GLY A 53 -9.94 -9.23 16.91
CA GLY A 53 -10.88 -10.05 17.67
C GLY A 53 -12.15 -9.30 18.07
N ILE A 54 -12.04 -8.04 18.47
CA ILE A 54 -13.19 -7.18 18.78
C ILE A 54 -14.02 -6.90 17.52
N LEU A 55 -13.39 -6.60 16.39
CA LEU A 55 -14.09 -6.36 15.13
C LEU A 55 -14.91 -7.59 14.69
N ILE A 56 -14.31 -8.77 14.76
CA ILE A 56 -14.98 -10.05 14.45
C ILE A 56 -16.17 -10.26 15.38
N LEU A 57 -16.01 -10.01 16.69
CA LEU A 57 -17.08 -10.15 17.66
C LEU A 57 -18.28 -9.24 17.35
N VAL A 58 -18.02 -7.98 16.99
CA VAL A 58 -19.06 -7.02 16.60
C VAL A 58 -19.81 -7.48 15.35
N ILE A 59 -19.10 -7.99 14.34
CA ILE A 59 -19.70 -8.51 13.11
C ILE A 59 -20.62 -9.70 13.43
N ILE A 60 -20.17 -10.63 14.26
CA ILE A 60 -20.97 -11.80 14.66
C ILE A 60 -22.24 -11.36 15.38
N ILE A 61 -22.14 -10.43 16.33
CA ILE A 61 -23.31 -9.90 17.06
C ILE A 61 -24.29 -9.22 16.07
N GLY A 62 -23.78 -8.41 15.15
CA GLY A 62 -24.60 -7.75 14.13
C GLY A 62 -25.36 -8.75 13.25
N ILE A 63 -24.70 -9.83 12.83
CA ILE A 63 -25.33 -10.90 12.04
C ILE A 63 -26.42 -11.62 12.85
N VAL A 64 -26.17 -11.91 14.13
CA VAL A 64 -27.15 -12.55 15.01
C VAL A 64 -28.39 -11.67 15.19
N VAL A 65 -28.19 -10.38 15.48
CA VAL A 65 -29.29 -9.42 15.63
C VAL A 65 -30.06 -9.28 14.31
N ALA A 66 -29.36 -9.10 13.19
CA ALA A 66 -29.97 -9.03 11.87
C ALA A 66 -30.77 -10.30 11.55
N SER A 67 -30.27 -11.49 11.87
CA SER A 67 -30.97 -12.76 11.64
C SER A 67 -32.22 -12.93 12.51
N ILE A 68 -32.28 -12.28 13.67
CA ILE A 68 -33.45 -12.29 14.56
C ILE A 68 -34.48 -11.24 14.10
N VAL A 69 -34.02 -10.09 13.61
CA VAL A 69 -34.87 -8.94 13.21
C VAL A 69 -35.41 -9.07 11.78
N LEU A 70 -34.64 -9.65 10.85
CA LEU A 70 -35.04 -9.91 9.45
C LEU A 70 -35.76 -11.26 9.27
N LYS A 71 -36.05 -11.96 10.36
CA LYS A 71 -36.88 -13.16 10.39
C LYS A 71 -38.34 -12.78 10.58
#